data_AF-A0A1F4Y3V1-F1
#
_entry.id   AF-A0A1F4Y3V1-F1
#
_cell.length_a   1.000
_cell.length_b   1.000
_cell.length_c   1.000
_cell.angle_alpha   90.00
_cell.angle_beta   90.00
_cell.angle_gamma   90.00
#
_symmetry.space_group_name_H-M   'P 1'
#
loop_
_entity.id
_entity.type
_entity.pdbx_description
1 polymer ?
#
loop_
_entity_poly.entity_id
_entity_poly.type
_entity_poly.pdbx_seq_one_letter_code
_entity_poly.pdbx_strand_id
1 'polypeptide(L)'
;MRIREPSDPLVDIIAIEVPLRNRVQAFDKTDLINFDKLSFGEQVYFIGYPLWDIKTLPEYVKRPILRHGIISYKSSDTLIIGNDTLGSELFLIDGFAWPGNSGSPVMVRMSPYEGLQGMYSKRGVVGIIFKIATFRPTRQDTLKSNEINSGLSIALPSDRIHELLNMFNIKP
;
A
#
# COMPACT_ATOMS: atom_id res chain seq x y z
N MET A 1 -15.16 17.64 4.95
CA MET A 1 -14.10 16.87 4.25
C MET A 1 -13.33 17.87 3.43
N ARG A 2 -12.01 17.99 3.66
CA ARG A 2 -11.12 18.78 2.79
C ARG A 2 -10.21 17.81 2.06
N ILE A 3 -10.01 18.04 0.76
CA ILE A 3 -9.18 17.22 -0.11
C ILE A 3 -8.00 18.10 -0.54
N ARG A 4 -6.78 17.58 -0.43
CA ARG A 4 -5.57 18.23 -0.97
C ARG A 4 -4.87 17.27 -1.92
N GLU A 5 -4.47 17.80 -3.06
CA GLU A 5 -3.75 17.08 -4.11
C GLU A 5 -2.38 17.73 -4.32
N PRO A 6 -1.34 16.94 -4.65
CA PRO A 6 -0.04 17.46 -5.04
C PRO A 6 -0.13 18.26 -6.34
N SER A 7 0.68 19.32 -6.40
CA SER A 7 0.95 20.03 -7.64
C SER A 7 1.82 19.22 -8.61
N ASP A 8 2.49 18.18 -8.11
CA ASP A 8 3.30 17.26 -8.91
C ASP A 8 2.41 16.13 -9.48
N PRO A 9 2.18 16.08 -10.80
CA PRO A 9 1.35 15.06 -11.44
C PRO A 9 1.94 13.64 -11.36
N LEU A 10 3.20 13.49 -10.92
CA LEU A 10 3.84 12.19 -10.71
C LEU A 10 3.53 11.58 -9.34
N VAL A 11 2.86 12.32 -8.45
CA VAL A 11 2.50 11.86 -7.11
C VAL A 11 1.01 11.53 -7.07
N ASP A 12 0.67 10.25 -7.20
CA ASP A 12 -0.70 9.74 -7.07
C ASP A 12 -1.09 9.52 -5.59
N ILE A 13 -1.05 10.62 -4.81
CA ILE A 13 -1.47 10.62 -3.41
C ILE A 13 -2.47 11.74 -3.19
N ILE A 14 -3.58 11.41 -2.56
CA ILE A 14 -4.59 12.36 -2.12
C ILE A 14 -4.65 12.32 -0.59
N ALA A 15 -4.64 13.49 0.04
CA ALA A 15 -4.81 13.60 1.47
C ALA A 15 -6.22 14.13 1.80
N ILE A 16 -6.90 13.43 2.71
CA ILE A 16 -8.29 13.71 3.08
C ILE A 16 -8.38 14.02 4.57
N GLU A 17 -8.79 15.23 4.92
CA GLU A 17 -9.08 15.61 6.31
C GLU A 17 -10.54 15.25 6.64
N VAL A 18 -10.71 14.32 7.59
CA VAL A 18 -12.00 13.90 8.13
C VAL A 18 -12.10 14.22 9.63
N PRO A 19 -13.24 14.74 10.12
CA PRO A 19 -13.44 14.94 11.54
C PRO A 19 -13.46 13.58 12.24
N LEU A 20 -12.59 13.40 13.24
CA LEU A 20 -12.54 12.18 14.04
C LEU A 20 -13.89 11.96 14.72
N ARG A 21 -14.49 10.80 14.46
CA ARG A 21 -15.65 10.32 15.22
C ARG A 21 -15.14 9.45 16.37
N ASN A 22 -15.86 9.45 17.48
CA ASN A 22 -15.58 8.58 18.63
C ASN A 22 -15.39 7.15 18.11
N ARG A 23 -14.21 6.54 18.35
CA ARG A 23 -13.72 5.19 17.92
C ARG A 23 -12.70 5.13 16.77
N VAL A 24 -12.22 6.24 16.23
CA VAL A 24 -11.07 6.21 15.31
C VAL A 24 -9.80 6.53 16.08
N GLN A 25 -8.86 5.58 16.11
CA GLN A 25 -7.48 5.82 16.56
C GLN A 25 -6.63 6.13 15.33
N ALA A 26 -5.99 7.30 15.33
CA ALA A 26 -5.00 7.63 14.31
C ALA A 26 -3.69 6.89 14.60
N PHE A 27 -2.99 6.50 13.54
CA PHE A 27 -1.59 6.10 13.65
C PHE A 27 -0.76 7.33 14.02
N ASP A 28 0.12 7.18 14.99
CA ASP A 28 1.09 8.20 15.32
C ASP A 28 2.38 8.03 14.51
N LYS A 29 3.33 8.97 14.66
CA LYS A 29 4.62 8.87 13.97
C LYS A 29 5.46 7.68 14.42
N THR A 30 5.25 7.17 15.63
CA THR A 30 5.98 6.03 16.18
C THR A 30 5.45 4.70 15.63
N ASP A 31 4.21 4.69 15.13
CA ASP A 31 3.63 3.59 14.37
C ASP A 31 4.18 3.50 12.94
N LEU A 32 4.93 4.50 12.45
CA LEU A 32 5.51 4.47 11.11
C LEU A 32 6.90 3.83 11.12
N ILE A 33 7.13 2.93 10.17
CA ILE A 33 8.44 2.27 9.99
C ILE A 33 9.06 2.79 8.69
N ASN A 34 10.20 3.46 8.84
CA ASN A 34 10.98 4.00 7.73
C ASN A 34 11.40 2.90 6.75
N PHE A 35 11.51 3.29 5.49
CA PHE A 35 11.88 2.44 4.36
C PHE A 35 13.18 1.66 4.59
N ASP A 36 14.19 2.30 5.19
CA ASP A 36 15.49 1.70 5.49
C ASP A 36 15.48 0.60 6.55
N LYS A 37 14.39 0.51 7.29
CA LYS A 37 14.20 -0.56 8.28
C LYS A 37 13.46 -1.76 7.71
N LEU A 38 13.02 -1.72 6.46
CA LEU A 38 12.30 -2.82 5.81
C LEU A 38 13.28 -3.87 5.29
N SER A 39 12.94 -5.14 5.52
CA SER A 39 13.76 -6.27 5.05
C SER A 39 13.04 -7.05 3.94
N PHE A 40 13.82 -7.55 2.97
CA PHE A 40 13.32 -8.55 2.03
C PHE A 40 12.84 -9.80 2.79
N GLY A 41 11.72 -10.38 2.34
CA GLY A 41 11.08 -11.53 2.98
C GLY A 41 10.27 -11.18 4.25
N GLU A 42 10.23 -9.91 4.65
CA GLU A 42 9.41 -9.48 5.78
C GLU A 42 7.92 -9.66 5.45
N GLN A 43 7.19 -10.29 6.36
CA GLN A 43 5.77 -10.58 6.18
C GLN A 43 4.95 -9.32 6.41
N VAL A 44 4.05 -9.03 5.48
CA VAL A 44 3.20 -7.84 5.53
C VAL A 44 1.74 -8.21 5.33
N TYR A 45 0.87 -7.35 5.83
CA TYR A 45 -0.56 -7.39 5.62
C TYR A 45 -1.07 -6.07 5.11
N PHE A 46 -2.10 -6.12 4.29
CA PHE A 46 -2.80 -4.93 3.83
C PHE A 46 -4.28 -5.23 3.66
N ILE A 47 -5.10 -4.20 3.78
CA ILE A 47 -6.55 -4.32 3.89
C ILE A 47 -7.22 -3.49 2.81
N GLY A 48 -7.97 -4.12 1.91
CA GLY A 48 -8.73 -3.41 0.88
C GLY A 48 -10.20 -3.81 0.86
N TYR A 49 -11.02 -2.95 0.25
CA TYR A 49 -12.44 -3.25 0.05
C TYR A 49 -12.64 -3.89 -1.32
N PRO A 50 -13.55 -4.88 -1.43
CA PRO A 50 -13.92 -5.40 -2.74
C PRO A 50 -14.65 -4.33 -3.57
N LEU A 51 -14.41 -4.30 -4.88
CA LEU A 51 -14.87 -3.25 -5.82
C LEU A 51 -16.35 -3.24 -6.20
N TRP A 52 -17.15 -4.16 -5.67
CA TRP A 52 -18.54 -4.18 -6.08
C TRP A 52 -19.27 -2.98 -5.45
N ASP A 53 -20.33 -2.50 -6.11
CA ASP A 53 -21.17 -1.46 -5.54
C ASP A 53 -21.57 -1.88 -4.13
N ILE A 54 -20.97 -1.23 -3.13
CA ILE A 54 -21.10 -1.60 -1.73
C ILE A 54 -22.56 -1.50 -1.28
N LYS A 55 -23.42 -0.82 -2.06
CA LYS A 55 -24.86 -0.73 -1.86
C LYS A 55 -25.61 -1.99 -2.28
N THR A 56 -25.12 -2.75 -3.26
CA THR A 56 -25.77 -3.96 -3.79
C THR A 56 -25.24 -5.25 -3.18
N LEU A 57 -24.09 -5.20 -2.51
CA LEU A 57 -23.52 -6.36 -1.83
C LEU A 57 -24.29 -6.72 -0.55
N PRO A 58 -24.42 -8.03 -0.23
CA PRO A 58 -24.82 -8.46 1.10
C PRO A 58 -23.85 -7.95 2.19
N GLU A 59 -24.38 -7.63 3.38
CA GLU A 59 -23.62 -7.03 4.50
C GLU A 59 -22.34 -7.81 4.87
N TYR A 60 -22.35 -9.14 4.70
CA TYR A 60 -21.19 -9.99 5.00
C TYR A 60 -20.04 -9.84 3.99
N VAL A 61 -20.30 -9.32 2.78
CA VAL A 61 -19.31 -9.07 1.71
C VAL A 61 -18.80 -7.63 1.75
N LYS A 62 -19.47 -6.71 2.46
CA LYS A 62 -19.02 -5.31 2.66
C LYS A 62 -17.84 -5.16 3.63
N ARG A 63 -17.24 -6.28 4.04
CA ARG A 63 -16.15 -6.30 5.00
C ARG A 63 -14.83 -6.08 4.26
N PRO A 64 -13.90 -5.34 4.88
CA PRO A 64 -12.56 -5.26 4.33
C PRO A 64 -11.90 -6.65 4.27
N ILE A 65 -11.19 -6.92 3.19
CA ILE A 65 -10.45 -8.17 2.98
C ILE A 65 -9.01 -7.94 3.44
N LEU A 66 -8.60 -8.68 4.46
CA LEU A 66 -7.21 -8.77 4.89
C LEU A 66 -6.44 -9.65 3.90
N ARG A 67 -5.33 -9.13 3.40
CA ARG A 67 -4.41 -9.82 2.49
C ARG A 67 -3.05 -9.93 3.13
N HIS A 68 -2.34 -10.98 2.78
CA HIS A 68 -1.00 -11.30 3.26
C HIS A 68 -0.05 -11.36 2.07
N GLY A 69 1.21 -10.98 2.32
CA GLY A 69 2.29 -11.13 1.38
C GLY A 69 3.64 -10.99 2.05
N ILE A 70 4.68 -10.93 1.24
CA ILE A 70 6.05 -10.64 1.68
C ILE A 70 6.63 -9.47 0.90
N ILE A 71 7.52 -8.70 1.52
CA ILE A 71 8.33 -7.72 0.78
C ILE A 71 9.25 -8.49 -0.16
N SER A 72 8.93 -8.50 -1.44
CA SER A 72 9.66 -9.24 -2.47
C SER A 72 10.77 -8.40 -3.10
N TYR A 73 10.63 -7.08 -3.11
CA TYR A 73 11.64 -6.17 -3.62
C TYR A 73 11.59 -4.79 -2.95
N LYS A 74 12.73 -4.09 -2.87
CA LYS A 74 12.86 -2.71 -2.38
C LYS A 74 13.76 -1.94 -3.35
N SER A 75 13.31 -0.77 -3.82
CA SER A 75 14.08 0.12 -4.69
C SER A 75 14.21 1.51 -4.08
N SER A 76 15.43 2.04 -4.02
CA SER A 76 15.71 3.47 -3.78
C SER A 76 15.97 4.22 -5.09
N ASP A 77 15.91 3.52 -6.22
CA ASP A 77 16.05 4.06 -7.57
C ASP A 77 14.78 3.87 -8.40
N THR A 78 14.70 4.61 -9.51
CA THR A 78 13.62 4.48 -10.50
C THR A 78 13.46 3.03 -10.96
N LEU A 79 12.26 2.49 -10.82
CA LEU A 79 11.96 1.12 -11.22
C LEU A 79 11.12 1.09 -12.50
N ILE A 80 11.48 0.19 -13.42
CA ILE A 80 10.69 -0.07 -14.63
C ILE A 80 9.91 -1.38 -14.41
N ILE A 81 8.58 -1.30 -14.34
CA ILE A 81 7.69 -2.45 -14.23
C ILE A 81 6.73 -2.46 -15.41
N GLY A 82 6.90 -3.43 -16.32
CA GLY A 82 6.13 -3.47 -17.55
C GLY A 82 6.37 -2.21 -18.38
N ASN A 83 5.34 -1.40 -18.56
CA ASN A 83 5.41 -0.11 -19.27
C ASN A 83 5.49 1.10 -18.32
N ASP A 84 5.49 0.88 -17.01
CA ASP A 84 5.51 1.95 -16.02
C ASP A 84 6.95 2.25 -15.59
N THR A 85 7.31 3.53 -15.62
CA THR A 85 8.51 4.05 -14.95
C THR A 85 8.06 4.67 -13.64
N LEU A 86 8.45 4.06 -12.53
CA LEU A 86 7.99 4.42 -11.19
C LEU A 86 9.09 5.12 -10.41
N GLY A 87 8.67 5.99 -9.49
CA GLY A 87 9.56 6.85 -8.69
C GLY A 87 10.61 6.09 -7.89
N SER A 88 11.56 6.85 -7.35
CA SER A 88 12.79 6.31 -6.77
C SER A 88 12.57 5.45 -5.52
N GLU A 89 11.59 5.75 -4.66
CA GLU A 89 11.39 4.96 -3.44
C GLU A 89 10.08 4.19 -3.45
N LEU A 90 10.20 2.86 -3.59
CA LEU A 90 9.07 1.94 -3.61
C LEU A 90 9.49 0.54 -3.16
N PHE A 91 8.50 -0.25 -2.77
CA PHE A 91 8.72 -1.67 -2.52
C PHE A 91 7.61 -2.51 -3.15
N LEU A 92 7.96 -3.74 -3.51
CA LEU A 92 7.05 -4.73 -4.06
C LEU A 92 6.65 -5.72 -2.99
N ILE A 93 5.40 -6.13 -3.05
CA ILE A 93 4.81 -7.14 -2.17
C ILE A 93 4.33 -8.28 -3.04
N ASP A 94 4.79 -9.50 -2.75
CA ASP A 94 4.19 -10.72 -3.31
C ASP A 94 2.90 -11.03 -2.55
N GLY A 95 1.83 -10.41 -3.00
CA GLY A 95 0.52 -10.45 -2.38
C GLY A 95 -0.50 -9.82 -3.31
N PHE A 96 -1.53 -10.58 -3.68
CA PHE A 96 -2.53 -10.17 -4.67
C PHE A 96 -3.35 -8.96 -4.22
N ALA A 97 -3.05 -7.76 -4.72
CA ALA A 97 -3.98 -6.63 -4.65
C ALA A 97 -4.96 -6.65 -5.82
N TRP A 98 -6.19 -6.23 -5.58
CA TRP A 98 -7.20 -6.00 -6.61
C TRP A 98 -7.55 -4.52 -6.60
N PRO A 99 -8.20 -3.95 -7.64
CA PRO A 99 -8.63 -2.57 -7.49
C PRO A 99 -9.50 -2.45 -6.21
N GLY A 100 -9.49 -1.30 -5.54
CA GLY A 100 -10.01 -1.17 -4.16
C GLY A 100 -9.01 -1.51 -3.05
N ASN A 101 -7.82 -2.04 -3.38
CA ASN A 101 -6.67 -2.08 -2.48
C ASN A 101 -5.77 -0.83 -2.59
N SER A 102 -5.91 0.03 -3.60
CA SER A 102 -5.12 1.28 -3.66
C SER A 102 -5.48 2.19 -2.47
N GLY A 103 -4.47 2.79 -1.84
CA GLY A 103 -4.58 3.55 -0.60
C GLY A 103 -4.61 2.71 0.68
N SER A 104 -4.62 1.38 0.57
CA SER A 104 -4.60 0.48 1.75
C SER A 104 -3.30 0.63 2.54
N PRO A 105 -3.35 0.73 3.89
CA PRO A 105 -2.14 0.69 4.70
C PRO A 105 -1.50 -0.71 4.60
N VAL A 106 -0.17 -0.72 4.50
CA VAL A 106 0.65 -1.92 4.57
C VAL A 106 1.28 -1.97 5.95
N MET A 107 1.09 -3.06 6.66
CA MET A 107 1.56 -3.26 8.03
C MET A 107 2.45 -4.49 8.10
N VAL A 108 3.52 -4.43 8.88
CA VAL A 108 4.35 -5.61 9.15
C VAL A 108 3.67 -6.54 10.16
N ARG A 109 3.89 -7.84 9.94
CA ARG A 109 3.41 -8.89 10.84
C ARG A 109 4.16 -8.85 12.17
N MET A 110 3.42 -8.91 13.28
CA MET A 110 3.95 -9.38 14.56
C MET A 110 4.43 -10.82 14.43
N SER A 111 5.74 -11.05 14.57
CA SER A 111 6.29 -12.41 14.60
C SER A 111 5.67 -13.18 15.77
N PRO A 112 5.14 -14.40 15.58
CA PRO A 112 4.69 -15.24 16.70
C PRO A 112 5.84 -15.67 17.63
N TYR A 113 7.10 -15.44 17.23
CA TYR A 113 8.30 -15.72 18.03
C TYR A 113 8.73 -14.56 18.94
N GLU A 114 7.86 -13.56 19.14
CA GLU A 114 8.05 -12.42 20.07
C GLU A 114 8.44 -12.83 21.50
N GLY A 115 8.34 -14.11 21.87
CA GLY A 115 8.73 -14.64 23.19
C GLY A 115 10.13 -15.27 23.31
N LEU A 116 10.89 -15.49 22.23
CA LEU A 116 12.09 -16.35 22.33
C LEU A 116 13.45 -15.66 22.19
N GLN A 117 13.56 -14.48 21.58
CA GLN A 117 14.78 -13.67 21.63
C GLN A 117 14.35 -12.22 21.50
N GLY A 118 14.94 -11.32 22.30
CA GLY A 118 14.62 -9.89 22.36
C GLY A 118 14.92 -9.09 21.09
N MET A 119 14.52 -9.61 19.92
CA MET A 119 14.66 -9.02 18.61
C MET A 119 13.30 -8.59 18.08
N TYR A 120 13.05 -7.28 18.19
CA TYR A 120 12.18 -6.46 17.36
C TYR A 120 10.71 -6.88 17.22
N SER A 121 9.89 -6.41 18.16
CA SER A 121 8.44 -6.24 18.01
C SER A 121 8.14 -5.11 17.02
N LYS A 122 8.42 -5.29 15.72
CA LYS A 122 8.02 -4.30 14.72
C LYS A 122 6.51 -4.41 14.50
N ARG A 123 5.78 -3.50 15.14
CA ARG A 123 4.39 -3.17 14.80
C ARG A 123 4.45 -1.83 14.09
N GLY A 124 3.75 -1.69 12.97
CA GLY A 124 3.68 -0.39 12.32
C GLY A 124 3.27 -0.44 10.86
N VAL A 125 2.91 0.73 10.36
CA VAL A 125 2.63 1.00 8.96
C VAL A 125 3.95 1.24 8.24
N VAL A 126 4.19 0.47 7.20
CA VAL A 126 5.41 0.53 6.39
C VAL A 126 5.21 1.26 5.08
N GLY A 127 3.95 1.45 4.68
CA GLY A 127 3.60 2.13 3.46
C GLY A 127 2.11 2.07 3.14
N ILE A 128 1.77 2.47 1.92
CA ILE A 128 0.43 2.31 1.34
C ILE A 128 0.54 1.58 0.01
N ILE A 129 -0.43 0.72 -0.29
CA ILE A 129 -0.57 0.16 -1.63
C ILE A 129 -0.86 1.31 -2.60
N PHE A 130 0.03 1.47 -3.56
CA PHE A 130 -0.08 2.48 -4.59
C PHE A 130 -0.76 1.88 -5.82
N LYS A 131 -0.18 0.79 -6.35
CA LYS A 131 -0.60 0.20 -7.63
C LYS A 131 -0.46 -1.32 -7.62
N ILE A 132 -1.18 -1.98 -8.52
CA ILE A 132 -0.99 -3.39 -8.85
C ILE A 132 -0.01 -3.47 -10.02
N ALA A 133 1.04 -4.29 -9.89
CA ALA A 133 1.87 -4.57 -11.05
C ALA A 133 1.11 -5.51 -11.99
N THR A 134 0.98 -5.11 -13.24
CA THR A 134 0.29 -5.89 -14.26
C THR A 134 1.24 -6.30 -15.37
N PHE A 135 1.00 -7.44 -15.98
CA PHE A 135 1.72 -7.86 -17.18
C PHE A 135 0.76 -8.02 -18.36
N ARG A 136 1.31 -7.83 -19.57
CA ARG A 136 0.59 -8.08 -20.82
C ARG A 136 1.23 -9.28 -21.53
N PRO A 137 0.49 -10.38 -21.78
CA PRO A 137 1.03 -11.50 -22.51
C PRO A 137 1.29 -11.11 -23.98
N THR A 138 2.49 -11.38 -24.48
CA THR A 138 2.97 -10.99 -25.81
C THR A 138 2.39 -11.81 -26.98
N ARG A 139 1.56 -12.83 -26.71
CA ARG A 139 1.06 -13.79 -27.74
C ARG A 139 -0.47 -13.82 -27.93
N GLN A 140 -1.21 -12.81 -27.47
CA GLN A 140 -2.67 -12.76 -27.68
C GLN A 140 -3.10 -11.48 -28.39
N ASP A 141 -3.00 -11.48 -29.72
CA ASP A 141 -3.48 -10.41 -30.60
C ASP A 141 -5.02 -10.37 -30.78
N THR A 142 -5.78 -11.21 -30.07
CA THR A 142 -7.25 -11.35 -30.30
C THR A 142 -8.14 -11.12 -29.09
N LEU A 143 -7.58 -10.88 -27.90
CA LEU A 143 -8.36 -10.47 -26.73
C LEU A 143 -7.94 -9.06 -26.36
N LYS A 144 -8.87 -8.11 -26.51
CA LYS A 144 -8.74 -6.70 -26.09
C LYS A 144 -7.85 -6.59 -24.84
N SER A 145 -6.80 -5.78 -24.94
CA SER A 145 -5.79 -5.43 -23.93
C SER A 145 -6.20 -5.56 -22.46
N ASN A 146 -6.27 -6.77 -21.93
CA ASN A 146 -6.56 -6.97 -20.53
C ASN A 146 -5.22 -7.16 -19.82
N GLU A 147 -4.74 -6.09 -19.20
CA GLU A 147 -3.67 -6.17 -18.21
C GLU A 147 -4.03 -7.19 -17.14
N ILE A 148 -3.16 -8.19 -16.96
CA ILE A 148 -3.38 -9.27 -16.00
C ILE A 148 -2.60 -8.94 -14.74
N ASN A 149 -3.25 -9.12 -13.58
CA ASN A 149 -2.60 -9.00 -12.28
C ASN A 149 -1.41 -9.97 -12.20
N SER A 150 -0.22 -9.46 -11.90
CA SER A 150 1.00 -10.27 -11.81
C SER A 150 1.13 -11.04 -10.49
N GLY A 151 0.26 -10.77 -9.51
CA GLY A 151 0.43 -11.21 -8.12
C GLY A 151 1.27 -10.25 -7.28
N LEU A 152 1.95 -9.28 -7.91
CA LEU A 152 2.75 -8.28 -7.24
C LEU A 152 1.96 -6.99 -7.00
N SER A 153 2.07 -6.46 -5.79
CA SER A 153 1.59 -5.14 -5.42
C SER A 153 2.77 -4.18 -5.25
N ILE A 154 2.55 -2.92 -5.59
CA ILE A 154 3.53 -1.84 -5.49
C ILE A 154 3.08 -0.92 -4.37
N ALA A 155 3.97 -0.63 -3.44
CA ALA A 155 3.67 0.21 -2.28
C ALA A 155 4.66 1.38 -2.16
N LEU A 156 4.11 2.52 -1.72
CA LEU A 156 4.89 3.70 -1.37
C LEU A 156 5.30 3.62 0.10
N PRO A 157 6.56 3.92 0.44
CA PRO A 157 7.05 3.89 1.81
C PRO A 157 6.40 4.93 2.74
N SER A 158 6.35 4.61 4.04
CA SER A 158 5.72 5.46 5.07
C SER A 158 6.37 6.82 5.26
N ASP A 159 7.70 6.89 5.17
CA ASP A 159 8.49 8.12 5.17
C ASP A 159 8.19 8.97 3.94
N ARG A 160 8.11 8.36 2.75
CA ARG A 160 7.69 9.09 1.54
C ARG A 160 6.30 9.69 1.67
N ILE A 161 5.35 8.96 2.28
CA ILE A 161 4.02 9.50 2.58
C ILE A 161 4.11 10.67 3.56
N HIS A 162 4.95 10.56 4.59
CA HIS A 162 5.12 11.62 5.58
C HIS A 162 5.67 12.91 4.97
N GLU A 163 6.66 12.81 4.07
CA GLU A 163 7.18 13.94 3.31
C GLU A 163 6.08 14.63 2.50
N LEU A 164 5.28 13.86 1.78
CA LEU A 164 4.20 14.38 0.95
C LEU A 164 3.11 15.07 1.78
N LEU A 165 2.75 14.50 2.94
CA LEU A 165 1.82 15.14 3.88
C LEU A 165 2.35 16.49 4.39
N ASN A 166 3.65 16.58 4.67
CA ASN A 166 4.28 17.84 5.06
C ASN A 166 4.23 18.88 3.92
N MET A 167 4.43 18.47 2.67
CA MET A 167 4.28 19.33 1.49
C MET A 167 2.85 19.87 1.34
N PHE A 168 1.84 19.07 1.73
CA PHE A 168 0.45 19.51 1.71
C PHE A 168 0.09 20.50 2.82
N ASN A 169 1.02 20.88 3.71
CA ASN A 169 0.74 21.66 4.93
C ASN A 169 -0.39 21.03 5.75
N ILE A 170 -0.41 19.70 5.84
CA ILE A 170 -1.33 18.95 6.68
C ILE A 170 -0.57 18.61 7.97
N LYS A 171 -1.09 19.10 9.11
CA LYS A 171 -0.56 18.67 10.41
C LYS A 171 -1.12 17.27 10.71
N PRO A 172 -0.28 16.32 11.14
CA PRO A 172 -0.74 15.00 11.57
C PRO A 172 -1.73 15.10 12.75
#